data_AF-A0AAW5CUI2-F1
#
_entry.id   AF-A0AAW5CUI2-F1
#
_cell.length_a   1.000
_cell.length_b   1.000
_cell.length_c   1.000
_cell.angle_alpha   90.00
_cell.angle_beta   90.00
_cell.angle_gamma   90.00
#
_symmetry.space_group_name_H-M   'P 1'
#
loop_
_entity.id
_entity.type
_entity.pdbx_description
1 polymer ?
#
loop_
_entity_poly.entity_id
_entity_poly.type
_entity_poly.pdbx_seq_one_letter_code
_entity_poly.pdbx_strand_id
1 'polypeptide(L)'
;MKDRTAVNHNIRKHFNELIYNTARYTEIALSIVIIIVIALSGLRLILTTAGTSVMDMDTSFFTSFLSQALSLVVGVEFVKMLCRHSAQTVVEVLLFATARQMVVEHLDPVQTLIGIIGIAILFAVRKYLMTDSDDMTPHQKNASEESSKKAFSSECK
;
A
#
# COMPACT_ATOMS: atom_id res chain seq x y z
N MET A 1 16.82 28.64 34.21
CA MET A 1 15.58 28.24 33.47
C MET A 1 15.86 27.59 32.11
N LYS A 2 17.08 27.09 31.81
CA LYS A 2 17.46 26.63 30.46
C LYS A 2 17.46 25.10 30.26
N ASP A 3 17.25 24.33 31.33
CA ASP A 3 17.32 22.85 31.31
C ASP A 3 16.03 22.14 30.85
N ARG A 4 14.84 22.72 31.09
CA ARG A 4 13.57 22.02 30.87
C ARG A 4 13.27 21.74 29.40
N THR A 5 13.79 22.56 28.48
CA THR A 5 13.60 22.41 27.04
C THR A 5 14.52 21.34 26.42
N ALA A 6 15.70 21.09 26.99
CA ALA A 6 16.63 20.07 26.51
C ALA A 6 16.16 18.64 26.84
N VAL A 7 15.51 18.45 27.99
CA VAL A 7 14.98 17.14 28.41
C VAL A 7 13.82 16.69 27.50
N ASN A 8 12.93 17.61 27.12
CA ASN A 8 11.77 17.30 26.29
C ASN A 8 12.16 16.83 24.87
N HIS A 9 13.22 17.40 24.30
CA HIS A 9 13.71 16.99 22.98
C HIS A 9 14.28 15.56 22.98
N ASN A 10 15.03 15.17 24.02
CA ASN A 10 15.61 13.82 24.12
C ASN A 10 14.53 12.75 24.32
N ILE A 11 13.50 13.02 25.12
CA ILE A 11 12.40 12.06 25.35
C ILE A 11 11.61 11.81 24.05
N ARG A 12 11.24 12.86 23.30
CA ARG A 12 10.52 12.68 22.02
C ARG A 12 11.35 11.92 20.99
N LYS A 13 12.67 12.14 20.96
CA LYS A 13 13.57 11.44 20.03
C LYS A 13 13.63 9.95 20.34
N HIS A 14 13.82 9.59 21.61
CA HIS A 14 13.84 8.19 22.05
C HIS A 14 12.49 7.48 21.87
N PHE A 15 11.36 8.17 22.10
CA PHE A 15 10.03 7.61 21.83
C PHE A 15 9.80 7.36 20.35
N ASN A 16 10.17 8.31 19.47
CA ASN A 16 10.00 8.12 18.03
C ASN A 16 10.84 6.94 17.54
N GLU A 17 12.09 6.83 18.00
CA GLU A 17 12.99 5.73 17.67
C GLU A 17 12.48 4.38 18.20
N LEU A 18 11.91 4.36 19.41
CA LEU A 18 11.25 3.19 19.99
C LEU A 18 10.00 2.78 19.19
N ILE A 19 9.17 3.75 18.81
CA ILE A 19 7.95 3.53 18.02
C ILE A 19 8.30 2.97 16.64
N TYR A 20 9.29 3.55 15.95
CA TYR A 20 9.72 3.08 14.63
C TYR A 20 10.30 1.66 14.70
N ASN A 21 11.13 1.37 15.70
CA ASN A 21 11.71 0.04 15.83
C ASN A 21 10.64 -1.00 16.22
N THR A 22 9.71 -0.64 17.12
CA THR A 22 8.59 -1.50 17.51
C THR A 22 7.63 -1.76 16.35
N ALA A 23 7.30 -0.73 15.57
CA ALA A 23 6.46 -0.83 14.38
C ALA A 23 7.06 -1.83 13.38
N ARG A 24 8.37 -1.74 13.13
CA ARG A 24 9.08 -2.66 12.24
C ARG A 24 9.03 -4.11 12.73
N TYR A 25 9.20 -4.35 14.02
CA TYR A 25 9.07 -5.68 14.59
C TYR A 25 7.64 -6.23 14.46
N THR A 26 6.63 -5.38 14.69
CA THR A 26 5.22 -5.77 14.52
C THR A 26 4.86 -6.04 13.06
N GLU A 27 5.43 -5.30 12.10
CA GLU A 27 5.23 -5.50 10.66
C GLU A 27 5.78 -6.85 10.19
N ILE A 28 6.96 -7.23 10.67
CA ILE A 28 7.57 -8.54 10.39
C ILE A 28 6.74 -9.66 11.01
N ALA A 29 6.34 -9.52 12.27
CA ALA A 29 5.51 -10.51 12.96
C ALA A 29 4.15 -10.69 12.27
N LEU A 30 3.49 -9.60 11.90
CA LEU A 30 2.23 -9.61 11.16
C LEU A 30 2.38 -10.32 9.80
N SER A 31 3.43 -10.00 9.05
CA SER A 31 3.72 -10.63 7.76
C SER A 31 3.88 -12.15 7.89
N ILE A 32 4.59 -12.62 8.91
CA ILE A 32 4.77 -14.06 9.17
C ILE A 32 3.43 -14.74 9.46
N VAL A 33 2.59 -14.14 10.31
CA VAL A 33 1.27 -14.69 10.64
C VAL A 33 0.39 -14.79 9.40
N ILE A 34 0.34 -13.75 8.57
CA ILE A 34 -0.48 -13.75 7.35
C ILE A 34 0.03 -14.81 6.36
N ILE A 35 1.35 -14.97 6.19
CA ILE A 35 1.94 -16.02 5.35
C ILE A 35 1.51 -17.42 5.80
N ILE A 36 1.53 -17.69 7.12
CA ILE A 36 1.08 -18.98 7.67
C ILE A 36 -0.39 -19.23 7.35
N VAL A 37 -1.25 -18.23 7.54
CA VAL A 37 -2.70 -18.36 7.26
C VAL A 37 -2.95 -18.63 5.77
N ILE A 38 -2.25 -17.94 4.88
CA ILE A 38 -2.35 -18.15 3.43
C ILE A 38 -1.88 -19.57 3.06
N ALA A 39 -0.75 -20.02 3.60
CA ALA A 39 -0.22 -21.35 3.33
C ALA A 39 -1.16 -22.47 3.79
N LEU A 40 -1.69 -22.37 5.01
CA LEU A 40 -2.67 -23.33 5.55
C LEU A 40 -3.96 -23.35 4.72
N SER A 41 -4.43 -22.18 4.28
CA SER A 41 -5.64 -22.05 3.47
C SER A 41 -5.43 -22.63 2.06
N GLY A 42 -4.27 -22.41 1.44
CA GLY A 42 -3.90 -23.01 0.16
C GLY A 42 -3.76 -24.53 0.25
N LEU A 43 -3.17 -25.05 1.32
CA LEU A 43 -3.10 -26.48 1.58
C LEU A 43 -4.50 -27.09 1.74
N ARG A 44 -5.37 -26.45 2.53
CA ARG A 44 -6.76 -26.90 2.73
C ARG A 44 -7.51 -26.96 1.41
N LEU A 45 -7.35 -25.95 0.55
CA LEU A 45 -7.96 -25.91 -0.77
C LEU A 45 -7.53 -27.10 -1.63
N ILE A 46 -6.22 -27.37 -1.70
CA ILE A 46 -5.67 -28.50 -2.47
C ILE A 46 -6.17 -29.84 -1.93
N LEU A 47 -6.19 -30.04 -0.62
CA LEU A 47 -6.67 -31.28 0.01
C LEU A 47 -8.17 -31.50 -0.26
N THR A 48 -8.97 -30.44 -0.22
CA THR A 48 -10.41 -30.50 -0.52
C THR A 48 -10.63 -30.87 -1.99
N THR A 49 -9.89 -30.26 -2.92
CA THR A 49 -9.96 -30.60 -4.35
C THR A 49 -9.46 -32.01 -4.65
N ALA A 50 -8.35 -32.44 -4.05
CA ALA A 50 -7.77 -33.76 -4.29
C ALA A 50 -8.59 -34.91 -3.69
N GLY A 51 -9.32 -34.66 -2.60
CA GLY A 51 -10.20 -35.64 -1.96
C GLY A 51 -11.58 -35.77 -2.60
N THR A 52 -11.96 -34.86 -3.50
CA THR A 52 -13.25 -34.88 -4.20
C THR A 52 -13.13 -35.70 -5.47
N SER A 53 -13.93 -36.76 -5.62
CA SER A 53 -13.93 -37.61 -6.81
C SER A 53 -14.38 -36.85 -8.06
N VAL A 54 -13.64 -36.99 -9.16
CA VAL A 54 -13.83 -36.27 -10.45
C VAL A 54 -15.25 -36.40 -11.02
N MET A 55 -16.01 -37.43 -10.63
CA MET A 55 -17.39 -37.68 -11.09
C MET A 55 -18.46 -36.84 -10.39
N ASP A 56 -18.13 -36.13 -9.30
CA ASP A 56 -19.05 -35.31 -8.48
C ASP A 56 -18.72 -33.80 -8.59
N MET A 57 -17.95 -33.42 -9.62
CA MET A 57 -17.44 -32.06 -9.77
C MET A 57 -18.51 -31.14 -10.38
N ASP A 58 -19.45 -30.73 -9.53
CA ASP A 58 -20.50 -29.77 -9.87
C ASP A 58 -19.96 -28.35 -10.11
N THR A 59 -20.77 -27.53 -10.81
CA THR A 59 -20.50 -26.09 -11.01
C THR A 59 -20.37 -25.33 -9.68
N SER A 60 -21.11 -25.75 -8.65
CA SER A 60 -21.04 -25.17 -7.30
C SER A 60 -19.68 -25.39 -6.63
N PHE A 61 -19.09 -26.57 -6.80
CA PHE A 61 -17.77 -26.91 -6.32
C PHE A 61 -16.70 -26.08 -7.04
N PHE A 62 -16.82 -25.95 -8.36
CA PHE A 62 -15.91 -25.13 -9.17
C PHE A 62 -15.93 -23.65 -8.75
N THR A 63 -17.13 -23.05 -8.60
CA THR A 63 -17.26 -21.66 -8.14
C THR A 63 -16.69 -21.47 -6.73
N SER A 64 -16.91 -22.44 -5.83
CA SER A 64 -16.35 -22.42 -4.48
C SER A 64 -14.82 -22.52 -4.47
N PHE A 65 -14.26 -23.40 -5.30
CA PHE A 65 -12.82 -23.54 -5.49
C PHE A 65 -12.21 -22.24 -6.04
N LEU A 66 -12.79 -21.68 -7.11
CA LEU A 66 -12.32 -20.43 -7.70
C LEU A 66 -12.37 -19.28 -6.69
N SER A 67 -13.45 -19.17 -5.91
CA SER A 67 -13.59 -18.16 -4.85
C SER A 67 -12.46 -18.23 -3.84
N GLN A 68 -12.18 -19.43 -3.32
CA GLN A 68 -11.12 -19.66 -2.33
C GLN A 68 -9.73 -19.44 -2.95
N ALA A 69 -9.48 -19.95 -4.16
CA ALA A 69 -8.21 -19.79 -4.87
C ALA A 69 -7.89 -18.31 -5.13
N LEU A 70 -8.83 -17.58 -5.72
CA LEU A 70 -8.62 -16.18 -6.05
C LEU A 70 -8.51 -15.30 -4.79
N SER A 71 -9.16 -15.70 -3.69
CA SER A 71 -8.98 -15.05 -2.39
C SER A 71 -7.59 -15.24 -1.81
N LEU A 72 -6.97 -16.40 -2.02
CA LEU A 72 -5.57 -16.62 -1.65
C LEU A 72 -4.61 -15.79 -2.50
N VAL A 73 -4.85 -15.66 -3.80
CA VAL A 73 -4.02 -14.83 -4.69
C VAL A 73 -3.94 -13.40 -4.16
N VAL A 74 -5.07 -12.80 -3.77
CA VAL A 74 -5.06 -11.46 -3.20
C VAL A 74 -4.46 -11.39 -1.81
N GLY A 75 -4.61 -12.43 -0.99
CA GLY A 75 -3.87 -12.52 0.27
C GLY A 75 -2.35 -12.44 0.05
N VAL A 76 -1.83 -13.15 -0.95
CA VAL A 76 -0.39 -13.13 -1.30
C VAL A 76 0.05 -11.75 -1.78
N GLU A 77 -0.75 -11.09 -2.62
CA GLU A 77 -0.44 -9.75 -3.08
C GLU A 77 -0.47 -8.70 -1.97
N PHE A 78 -1.42 -8.83 -1.04
CA PHE A 78 -1.48 -8.00 0.15
C PHE A 78 -0.22 -8.15 1.03
N VAL A 79 0.30 -9.36 1.20
CA VAL A 79 1.58 -9.57 1.92
C VAL A 79 2.73 -8.87 1.20
N LYS A 80 2.82 -8.97 -0.14
CA LYS A 80 3.87 -8.25 -0.90
C LYS A 80 3.78 -6.75 -0.72
N MET A 81 2.56 -6.23 -0.62
CA MET A 81 2.27 -4.82 -0.37
C MET A 81 2.59 -4.38 1.07
N LEU A 82 2.42 -5.26 2.06
CA LEU A 82 2.88 -4.98 3.43
C LEU A 82 4.42 -4.94 3.50
N CYS A 83 5.09 -5.89 2.86
CA CYS A 83 6.55 -5.98 2.89
C CYS A 83 7.28 -4.91 2.06
N ARG A 84 6.63 -4.36 1.03
CA ARG A 84 7.15 -3.23 0.26
C ARG A 84 6.20 -2.06 0.42
N HIS A 85 6.68 -1.02 1.11
CA HIS A 85 5.99 0.25 1.35
C HIS A 85 5.71 1.06 0.06
N SER A 86 5.05 0.44 -0.92
CA SER A 86 4.66 1.03 -2.20
C SER A 86 3.13 1.13 -2.24
N ALA A 87 2.63 2.31 -1.87
CA ALA A 87 1.21 2.65 -1.96
C ALA A 87 0.65 2.58 -3.41
N GLN A 88 1.50 2.37 -4.41
CA GLN A 88 1.10 2.25 -5.81
C GLN A 88 0.59 0.85 -6.17
N THR A 89 1.10 -0.18 -5.50
CA THR A 89 0.73 -1.58 -5.76
C THR A 89 -0.62 -1.93 -5.14
N VAL A 90 -1.03 -1.22 -4.09
CA VAL A 90 -2.31 -1.42 -3.37
C VAL A 90 -3.51 -1.35 -4.29
N VAL A 91 -3.53 -0.36 -5.18
CA VAL A 91 -4.69 -0.09 -6.03
C VAL A 91 -4.88 -1.21 -7.04
N GLU A 92 -3.78 -1.74 -7.58
CA GLU A 92 -3.79 -2.85 -8.53
C GLU A 92 -4.35 -4.12 -7.88
N VAL A 93 -3.91 -4.40 -6.64
CA VAL A 93 -4.40 -5.54 -5.83
C VAL A 93 -5.87 -5.37 -5.45
N LEU A 94 -6.31 -4.15 -5.09
CA LEU A 94 -7.70 -3.85 -4.78
C LEU A 94 -8.61 -3.98 -6.01
N LEU A 95 -8.15 -3.55 -7.19
CA LEU A 95 -8.86 -3.72 -8.46
C LEU A 95 -9.01 -5.19 -8.82
N PHE A 96 -7.93 -5.97 -8.72
CA PHE A 96 -7.97 -7.42 -8.93
C PHE A 96 -8.88 -8.10 -7.91
N ALA A 97 -8.90 -7.61 -6.66
CA ALA A 97 -9.77 -8.14 -5.62
C ALA A 97 -11.26 -7.92 -5.88
N THR A 98 -11.59 -6.69 -6.28
CA THR A 98 -12.96 -6.29 -6.60
C THR A 98 -13.45 -7.03 -7.84
N ALA A 99 -12.61 -7.13 -8.88
CA ALA A 99 -12.95 -7.81 -10.14
C ALA A 99 -13.32 -9.28 -9.94
N ARG A 100 -12.58 -10.02 -9.09
CA ARG A 100 -12.90 -11.42 -8.81
C ARG A 100 -14.14 -11.59 -7.92
N GLN A 101 -14.38 -10.67 -6.98
CA GLN A 101 -15.53 -10.75 -6.07
C GLN A 101 -16.83 -10.61 -6.86
N MET A 102 -16.85 -9.76 -7.88
CA MET A 102 -17.98 -9.63 -8.81
C MET A 102 -18.33 -10.89 -9.59
N VAL A 103 -17.34 -11.75 -9.88
CA VAL A 103 -17.55 -13.00 -10.64
C VAL A 103 -18.15 -14.09 -9.75
N VAL A 104 -17.82 -14.09 -8.46
CA VAL A 104 -18.18 -15.13 -7.51
C VAL A 104 -19.46 -14.82 -6.75
N GLU A 105 -19.73 -13.53 -6.52
CA GLU A 105 -20.75 -13.07 -5.61
C GLU A 105 -21.82 -12.33 -6.43
N HIS A 106 -23.07 -12.80 -6.37
CA HIS A 106 -24.23 -12.11 -6.95
C HIS A 106 -24.54 -10.84 -6.15
N LEU A 107 -23.56 -9.94 -5.99
CA LEU A 107 -23.74 -8.63 -5.38
C LEU A 107 -24.66 -7.80 -6.25
N ASP A 108 -25.53 -7.04 -5.58
CA ASP A 108 -26.34 -6.04 -6.24
C ASP A 108 -25.44 -5.07 -7.03
N PRO A 109 -25.76 -4.78 -8.32
CA PRO A 109 -24.95 -3.92 -9.17
C PRO A 109 -24.60 -2.56 -8.55
N VAL A 110 -25.49 -2.05 -7.69
CA VAL A 110 -25.35 -0.76 -7.00
C VAL A 110 -24.21 -0.79 -5.98
N GLN A 111 -24.05 -1.88 -5.23
CA GLN A 111 -23.03 -1.97 -4.19
C GLN A 111 -21.62 -2.01 -4.80
N THR A 112 -21.49 -2.69 -5.93
CA THR A 112 -20.23 -2.68 -6.67
C THR A 112 -19.92 -1.32 -7.29
N LEU A 113 -20.94 -0.62 -7.81
CA LEU A 113 -20.77 0.72 -8.36
C LEU A 113 -20.21 1.69 -7.30
N ILE A 114 -20.73 1.61 -6.07
CA ILE A 114 -20.23 2.40 -4.92
C ILE A 114 -18.77 2.04 -4.61
N GLY A 115 -18.41 0.76 -4.63
CA GLY A 115 -17.02 0.31 -4.46
C GLY A 115 -16.07 0.87 -5.51
N ILE A 116 -16.45 0.84 -6.79
CA ILE A 116 -15.65 1.37 -7.90
C ILE A 116 -15.49 2.89 -7.77
N ILE A 117 -16.55 3.62 -7.43
CA ILE A 117 -16.50 5.07 -7.19
C ILE A 117 -15.57 5.38 -6.00
N GLY A 118 -15.64 4.60 -4.92
CA GLY A 118 -14.74 4.74 -3.77
C GLY A 118 -13.26 4.58 -4.14
N ILE A 119 -12.92 3.57 -4.94
CA ILE A 119 -11.56 3.35 -5.44
C ILE A 119 -11.12 4.52 -6.34
N ALA A 120 -12.00 5.02 -7.21
CA ALA A 120 -11.72 6.18 -8.06
C ALA A 120 -11.45 7.46 -7.26
N ILE A 121 -12.22 7.71 -6.19
CA ILE A 121 -12.01 8.86 -5.30
C ILE A 121 -10.68 8.72 -4.54
N LEU A 122 -10.36 7.54 -4.01
CA LEU A 122 -9.06 7.30 -3.35
C LEU A 122 -7.89 7.57 -4.30
N PHE A 123 -8.04 7.20 -5.58
CA PHE A 123 -7.03 7.48 -6.61
C PHE A 123 -6.92 8.98 -6.92
N ALA A 124 -8.05 9.68 -6.98
CA ALA A 124 -8.10 11.13 -7.19
C ALA A 124 -7.45 11.88 -6.02
N VAL A 125 -7.78 11.51 -4.77
CA VAL A 125 -7.16 12.07 -3.57
C VAL A 125 -5.66 11.79 -3.57
N ARG A 126 -5.23 10.56 -3.85
CA ARG A 126 -3.80 10.23 -3.93
C ARG A 126 -3.10 11.07 -4.99
N LYS A 127 -3.68 11.19 -6.18
CA LYS A 127 -3.10 11.96 -7.29
C LYS A 127 -3.04 13.46 -6.98
N TYR A 128 -4.10 14.04 -6.44
CA TYR A 128 -4.14 15.48 -6.13
C TYR A 128 -3.36 15.86 -4.86
N LEU A 129 -3.30 14.99 -3.85
CA LEU A 129 -2.60 15.28 -2.60
C LEU A 129 -1.10 14.97 -2.66
N MET A 130 -0.67 13.94 -3.41
CA MET A 130 0.75 13.63 -3.57
C MET A 130 1.42 14.45 -4.68
N THR A 131 0.67 14.94 -5.68
CA THR A 131 1.24 15.84 -6.71
C THR A 131 1.49 17.26 -6.20
N ASP A 132 0.88 17.67 -5.08
CA ASP A 132 1.06 19.01 -4.51
C ASP A 132 2.33 19.13 -3.65
N SER A 133 2.92 17.99 -3.25
CA SER A 133 4.14 17.98 -2.43
C SER A 133 5.44 18.14 -3.22
N ASP A 134 5.40 18.07 -4.55
CA ASP A 134 6.57 18.19 -5.42
C ASP A 134 6.72 19.57 -6.10
N ASP A 135 5.74 20.48 -5.94
CA ASP A 135 5.69 21.76 -6.66
C ASP A 135 5.73 23.01 -5.77
N MET A 136 6.37 22.90 -4.59
CA MET A 136 6.65 24.04 -3.72
C MET A 136 8.15 24.18 -3.43
N THR A 137 8.94 24.41 -4.48
CA THR A 137 10.10 25.30 -4.37
C THR A 137 9.87 26.55 -5.21
N PRO A 138 9.39 27.66 -4.62
CA PRO A 138 9.44 28.96 -5.27
C PRO A 138 10.90 29.42 -5.37
N HIS A 139 11.36 29.71 -6.59
CA HIS A 139 12.39 30.69 -6.92
C HIS A 139 13.62 30.81 -5.98
N GLN A 140 14.72 30.13 -6.33
CA GLN A 140 16.05 30.67 -6.04
C GLN A 140 17.08 30.30 -7.12
N LYS A 141 16.82 30.71 -8.38
CA LYS A 141 17.85 30.72 -9.45
C LYS A 141 18.22 32.11 -9.96
N ASN A 142 17.70 33.18 -9.36
CA ASN A 142 17.93 34.55 -9.85
C ASN A 142 18.86 35.40 -8.98
N ALA A 143 19.38 34.86 -7.86
CA ALA A 143 20.34 35.59 -7.00
C ALA A 143 21.81 35.35 -7.39
N SER A 144 22.11 34.26 -8.11
CA SER A 144 23.47 33.90 -8.52
C SER A 144 23.94 34.57 -9.82
N GLU A 145 23.02 34.97 -10.72
CA GLU A 145 23.40 35.63 -11.98
C GLU A 145 23.72 37.12 -11.82
N GLU A 146 23.10 37.82 -10.86
CA GLU A 146 23.36 39.25 -10.65
C GLU A 146 24.73 39.49 -9.97
N SER A 147 25.16 38.57 -9.09
CA SER A 147 26.47 38.64 -8.45
C SER A 147 27.62 38.35 -9.43
N SER A 148 27.39 37.53 -10.46
CA SER A 148 28.40 37.22 -11.47
C SER A 148 28.56 38.31 -12.53
N LYS A 149 27.48 39.04 -12.88
CA LYS A 149 27.57 40.19 -13.81
C LYS A 149 28.21 41.42 -13.18
N LYS A 150 28.02 41.66 -11.87
CA LYS A 150 28.70 42.76 -11.17
C LYS A 150 30.20 42.52 -11.03
N ALA A 151 30.64 41.27 -10.80
CA ALA A 151 32.06 40.93 -10.73
C ALA A 151 32.78 41.11 -12.09
N PHE A 152 32.12 40.74 -13.20
CA PHE A 152 32.71 40.87 -14.54
C PHE A 152 32.78 42.34 -15.03
N SER A 153 31.85 43.21 -14.60
CA SER A 153 31.85 44.62 -14.99
C SER A 153 32.86 45.50 -14.21
N SER A 154 33.36 45.03 -13.06
CA SER A 154 34.34 45.76 -12.24
C SER A 154 35.80 45.48 -12.61
N GLU A 155 36.09 44.39 -13.31
CA GLU A 155 37.46 44.06 -13.78
C GLU A 155 37.81 44.69 -15.14
N CYS A 156 36.82 45.25 -15.85
CA CYS A 156 37.02 45.78 -17.21
C CYS A 156 37.06 47.32 -17.28
N LYS A 157 37.32 48.01 -16.16
CA LYS A 157 37.53 49.47 -16.14
C LYS A 157 38.82 49.85 -15.44
#